data_AF-A0A0D2MS70-F1
#
_entry.id   AF-A0A0D2MS70-F1
#
_cell.length_a   1.000
_cell.length_b   1.000
_cell.length_c   1.000
_cell.angle_alpha   90.00
_cell.angle_beta   90.00
_cell.angle_gamma   90.00
#
_symmetry.space_group_name_H-M   'P 1'
#
loop_
_entity.id
_entity.type
_entity.pdbx_description
1 polymer ?
#
loop_
_entity_poly.entity_id
_entity_poly.type
_entity_poly.pdbx_seq_one_letter_code
_entity_poly.pdbx_strand_id
1 'polypeptide(L)'
;MALTNPPPVRPPPNRIYVLDTSGRLYVHAKHRGSFHHSSFLRGGAVLSAGGIVVKQGRILKLTADSGHYRPNFANFMGMVQLLRDWGADLSATKLSAKHIDCPL
;
A
#
# COMPACT_ATOMS: atom_id res chain seq x y z
N MET A 1 17.93 -5.24 -40.67
CA MET A 1 16.79 -5.23 -39.73
C MET A 1 17.32 -5.42 -38.32
N ALA A 2 17.48 -4.35 -37.55
CA ALA A 2 17.97 -4.45 -36.18
C ALA A 2 16.79 -4.73 -35.24
N LEU A 3 16.81 -5.89 -34.58
CA LEU A 3 15.87 -6.23 -33.51
C LEU A 3 16.22 -5.35 -32.30
N THR A 4 15.54 -4.21 -32.15
CA THR A 4 15.67 -3.41 -30.93
C THR A 4 15.00 -4.20 -29.80
N ASN A 5 15.79 -4.71 -28.85
CA ASN A 5 15.22 -5.30 -27.64
C ASN A 5 14.24 -4.30 -27.00
N PRO A 6 13.04 -4.74 -26.57
CA PRO A 6 12.11 -3.84 -25.93
C PRO A 6 12.77 -3.19 -24.69
N PRO A 7 12.47 -1.93 -24.40
CA PRO A 7 13.04 -1.24 -23.25
C PRO A 7 12.75 -2.05 -21.98
N PRO A 8 13.68 -2.07 -21.01
CA PRO A 8 13.50 -2.83 -19.77
C PRO A 8 12.20 -2.43 -19.08
N VAL A 9 11.34 -3.40 -18.81
CA VAL A 9 10.06 -3.19 -18.11
C VAL A 9 10.38 -2.69 -16.70
N ARG A 10 10.17 -1.40 -16.45
CA ARG A 10 10.36 -0.83 -15.11
C ARG A 10 9.39 -1.50 -14.12
N PRO A 11 9.87 -1.96 -12.95
CA PRO A 11 8.98 -2.48 -11.94
C PRO A 11 8.00 -1.38 -11.50
N PRO A 12 6.74 -1.72 -11.21
CA PRO A 12 5.75 -0.73 -10.79
C PRO A 12 6.22 -0.01 -9.52
N PRO A 13 6.08 1.32 -9.45
CA PRO A 13 6.57 2.11 -8.32
C PRO A 13 5.81 1.75 -7.05
N ASN A 14 6.55 1.60 -5.95
CA ASN A 14 5.95 1.43 -4.63
C ASN A 14 5.40 2.77 -4.14
N ARG A 15 4.13 2.79 -3.76
CA ARG A 15 3.44 3.95 -3.20
C ARG A 15 3.22 3.73 -1.71
N ILE A 16 3.02 4.81 -0.96
CA ILE A 16 2.60 4.75 0.43
C ILE A 16 1.10 5.00 0.52
N TYR A 17 0.45 4.37 1.50
CA TYR A 17 -0.94 4.64 1.82
C TYR A 17 -1.15 4.90 3.30
N VAL A 18 -2.22 5.62 3.59
CA VAL A 18 -2.77 5.84 4.93
C VAL A 18 -4.29 5.70 4.84
N LEU A 19 -4.87 4.91 5.73
CA LEU A 19 -6.30 4.81 5.96
C LEU A 19 -6.63 5.57 7.25
N ASP A 20 -7.41 6.63 7.16
CA ASP A 20 -7.83 7.41 8.34
C ASP A 20 -8.95 6.71 9.14
N THR A 21 -9.30 7.26 10.30
CA THR A 21 -10.37 6.74 11.17
C THR A 21 -11.78 6.92 10.61
N SER A 22 -11.95 7.69 9.54
CA SER A 22 -13.21 7.87 8.81
C SER A 22 -13.33 6.94 7.60
N GLY A 23 -12.38 6.02 7.40
CA GLY A 23 -12.36 5.09 6.27
C GLY A 23 -11.90 5.71 4.96
N ARG A 24 -11.28 6.89 4.98
CA ARG A 24 -10.73 7.53 3.78
C ARG A 24 -9.32 7.01 3.51
N LEU A 25 -9.13 6.48 2.31
CA LEU A 25 -7.85 5.96 1.85
C LEU A 25 -7.09 7.03 1.06
N TYR A 26 -5.90 7.36 1.54
CA TYR A 26 -4.96 8.24 0.85
C TYR A 26 -3.81 7.43 0.29
N VAL A 27 -3.43 7.67 -0.96
CA VAL A 27 -2.30 7.00 -1.64
C VAL A 27 -1.41 8.05 -2.30
N HIS A 28 -0.10 7.93 -2.09
CA HIS A 28 0.86 8.87 -2.68
C HIS A 28 2.16 8.18 -3.09
N ALA A 29 2.82 8.72 -4.11
CA ALA A 29 4.16 8.26 -4.48
C ALA A 29 5.14 8.59 -3.35
N LYS A 30 5.96 7.62 -2.93
CA LYS A 30 6.94 7.88 -1.88
C LYS A 30 8.06 8.76 -2.42
N HIS A 31 8.12 10.02 -2.01
CA HIS A 31 9.24 10.91 -2.28
C HIS A 31 10.16 10.95 -1.06
N ARG A 32 11.32 10.28 -1.15
CA ARG A 32 12.33 10.28 -0.08
C ARG A 32 12.73 11.73 0.22
N GLY A 33 12.60 12.15 1.49
CA GLY A 33 13.02 13.45 1.98
C GLY A 33 11.94 14.54 2.00
N SER A 34 10.76 14.32 1.38
CA SER A 34 9.70 15.34 1.32
C SER A 34 8.31 14.85 1.72
N PHE A 35 7.98 13.56 1.52
CA PHE A 35 6.63 13.05 1.84
C PHE A 35 6.65 11.66 2.48
N HIS A 36 6.15 11.59 3.71
CA HIS A 36 6.10 10.39 4.55
C HIS A 36 4.66 10.08 4.98
N HIS A 37 4.43 8.92 5.61
CA HIS A 37 3.11 8.55 6.13
C HIS A 37 2.52 9.60 7.07
N SER A 38 3.34 10.20 7.93
CA SER A 38 2.93 11.28 8.85
C SER A 38 2.54 12.57 8.15
N SER A 39 2.95 12.78 6.89
CA SER A 39 2.61 13.96 6.10
C SER A 39 1.13 14.00 5.72
N PHE A 40 0.46 12.84 5.57
CA PHE A 40 -0.95 12.79 5.15
C PHE A 40 -1.91 13.41 6.15
N LEU A 41 -1.74 13.11 7.44
CA LEU A 41 -2.68 13.52 8.49
C LEU A 41 -2.03 14.44 9.53
N ARG A 42 -0.88 15.06 9.23
CA ARG A 42 -0.10 15.89 10.18
C ARG A 42 0.19 15.16 11.50
N GLY A 43 0.41 13.84 11.45
CA GLY A 43 0.60 12.98 12.63
C GLY A 43 -0.67 12.44 13.29
N GLY A 44 -1.86 12.69 12.71
CA GLY A 44 -3.13 12.17 13.20
C GLY A 44 -3.23 10.65 13.26
N ALA A 45 -4.23 10.15 14.00
CA ALA A 45 -4.51 8.73 14.12
C ALA A 45 -4.91 8.10 12.78
N VAL A 46 -4.46 6.87 12.56
CA VAL A 46 -4.75 6.09 11.35
C VAL A 46 -5.28 4.73 11.76
N LEU A 47 -6.19 4.16 10.97
CA LEU A 47 -6.54 2.75 11.10
C LEU A 47 -5.39 1.89 10.58
N SER A 48 -4.85 2.21 9.40
CA SER A 48 -3.78 1.43 8.78
C SER A 48 -2.86 2.31 7.94
N ALA A 49 -1.60 1.88 7.80
CA ALA A 49 -0.62 2.55 6.96
C ALA A 49 0.43 1.55 6.48
N GLY A 50 0.92 1.75 5.26
CA GLY A 50 1.99 0.93 4.71
C GLY A 50 2.27 1.19 3.24
N GLY A 51 2.61 0.14 2.49
CA GLY A 51 2.95 0.20 1.08
C GLY A 51 1.85 -0.38 0.18
N ILE A 52 1.67 0.21 -0.99
CA ILE A 52 0.77 -0.29 -2.04
C ILE A 52 1.44 -0.23 -3.41
N VAL A 53 1.34 -1.31 -4.17
CA VAL A 53 1.83 -1.38 -5.55
C VAL A 53 0.63 -1.57 -6.47
N VAL A 54 0.44 -0.61 -7.38
CA VAL A 54 -0.66 -0.62 -8.35
C VAL A 54 -0.10 -0.55 -9.75
N LYS A 55 -0.56 -1.45 -10.62
CA LYS A 55 -0.23 -1.48 -12.05
C LYS A 55 -1.49 -1.74 -12.86
N GLN A 56 -1.77 -0.89 -13.85
CA GLN A 56 -2.91 -1.04 -14.77
C GLN A 56 -4.24 -1.28 -14.02
N GLY A 57 -4.52 -0.47 -13.00
CA GLY A 57 -5.75 -0.57 -12.20
C GLY A 57 -5.81 -1.74 -11.21
N ARG A 58 -4.80 -2.61 -11.16
CA ARG A 58 -4.76 -3.76 -10.23
C ARG A 58 -3.78 -3.55 -9.09
N ILE A 59 -4.19 -3.95 -7.90
CA ILE A 59 -3.36 -3.93 -6.70
C ILE A 59 -2.52 -5.21 -6.68
N LEU A 60 -1.21 -5.09 -6.86
CA LEU A 60 -0.28 -6.22 -6.94
C LEU A 60 0.29 -6.61 -5.57
N LYS A 61 0.48 -5.61 -4.70
CA LYS A 61 1.06 -5.81 -3.37
C LYS A 61 0.48 -4.81 -2.39
N LEU A 62 0.17 -5.28 -1.19
CA LEU A 62 -0.17 -4.48 -0.03
C LEU A 62 0.73 -4.86 1.14
N THR A 63 1.24 -3.87 1.86
CA THR A 63 2.00 -4.10 3.08
C THR A 63 1.49 -3.26 4.24
N ALA A 64 1.67 -3.76 5.46
CA ALA A 64 1.50 -3.00 6.70
C ALA A 64 2.84 -2.39 7.18
N ASP A 65 3.85 -2.33 6.31
CA ASP A 65 5.16 -1.78 6.64
C ASP A 65 5.10 -0.24 6.64
N SER A 66 4.74 0.32 7.79
CA SER A 66 4.84 1.75 8.08
C SER A 66 5.83 1.98 9.23
N GLY A 67 6.44 3.17 9.25
CA GLY A 67 7.45 3.52 10.27
C GLY A 67 6.87 3.50 11.69
N HIS A 68 6.22 4.59 12.11
CA HIS A 68 5.69 4.71 13.47
C HIS A 68 4.26 4.19 13.64
N TYR A 69 3.48 4.07 12.55
CA TYR A 69 2.06 3.73 12.65
C TYR A 69 1.77 2.24 12.87
N ARG A 70 2.71 1.34 12.51
CA ARG A 70 2.75 -0.11 12.82
C ARG A 70 1.36 -0.71 13.11
N PRO A 71 0.46 -0.78 12.10
CA PRO A 71 -0.87 -1.32 12.30
C PRO A 71 -0.78 -2.79 12.73
N ASN A 72 -1.69 -3.22 13.60
CA ASN A 72 -1.83 -4.62 13.98
C ASN A 72 -2.54 -5.43 12.88
N PHE A 73 -2.63 -6.75 13.07
CA PHE A 73 -3.27 -7.66 12.11
C PHE A 73 -4.71 -7.25 11.77
N ALA A 74 -5.54 -6.97 12.79
CA ALA A 74 -6.95 -6.63 12.60
C ALA A 74 -7.12 -5.36 11.76
N ASN A 75 -6.31 -4.33 12.04
CA ASN A 75 -6.31 -3.09 11.28
C ASN A 75 -5.86 -3.28 9.83
N PHE A 76 -4.83 -4.11 9.60
CA PHE A 76 -4.37 -4.40 8.24
C PHE A 76 -5.41 -5.18 7.45
N MET A 77 -6.02 -6.20 8.05
CA MET A 77 -7.09 -6.97 7.42
C MET A 77 -8.36 -6.15 7.21
N GLY A 78 -8.68 -5.22 8.10
CA GLY A 78 -9.78 -4.27 7.91
C GLY A 78 -9.59 -3.40 6.67
N MET A 79 -8.36 -2.94 6.42
CA MET A 79 -8.01 -2.23 5.18
C MET A 79 -8.16 -3.12 3.93
N VAL A 80 -7.75 -4.38 4.00
CA VAL A 80 -7.95 -5.35 2.90
C VAL A 80 -9.44 -5.56 2.63
N GLN A 81 -10.25 -5.70 3.67
CA GLN A 81 -11.70 -5.89 3.54
C GLN A 81 -12.37 -4.65 2.94
N LEU A 82 -12.02 -3.45 3.41
CA LEU A 82 -12.53 -2.19 2.88
C LEU A 82 -12.31 -2.08 1.36
N LEU A 83 -11.13 -2.47 0.87
CA LEU A 83 -10.82 -2.48 -0.55
C LEU A 83 -11.70 -3.47 -1.33
N ARG A 84 -11.97 -4.66 -0.77
CA ARG A 84 -12.90 -5.63 -1.39
C ARG A 84 -14.32 -5.09 -1.43
N ASP A 85 -14.75 -4.44 -0.36
CA ASP A 85 -16.09 -3.83 -0.28
C ASP A 85 -16.25 -2.70 -1.29
N TRP A 86 -15.16 -2.00 -1.63
CA TRP A 86 -15.10 -1.02 -2.74
C TRP A 86 -14.98 -1.65 -4.13
N GLY A 87 -15.00 -2.98 -4.24
CA GLY A 87 -14.94 -3.71 -5.51
C GLY A 87 -13.53 -3.92 -6.07
N ALA A 88 -12.47 -3.74 -5.27
CA ALA A 88 -11.12 -4.06 -5.72
C ALA A 88 -10.89 -5.57 -5.80
N ASP A 89 -10.39 -6.04 -6.95
CA ASP A 89 -9.92 -7.41 -7.11
C ASP A 89 -8.56 -7.58 -6.42
N LEU A 90 -8.56 -8.35 -5.34
CA LEU A 90 -7.37 -8.67 -4.54
C LEU A 90 -6.94 -10.15 -4.65
N SER A 91 -7.52 -10.92 -5.58
CA SER A 91 -7.28 -12.36 -5.72
C SER A 91 -5.81 -12.72 -5.97
N ALA A 92 -5.09 -11.86 -6.69
CA ALA A 92 -3.66 -12.01 -6.99
C ALA A 92 -2.77 -11.03 -6.19
N THR A 93 -3.31 -10.36 -5.17
CA THR A 93 -2.55 -9.39 -4.38
C THR A 93 -1.67 -10.09 -3.34
N LYS A 94 -0.37 -9.76 -3.34
CA LYS A 94 0.53 -10.22 -2.28
C LYS A 94 0.38 -9.36 -1.02
N LEU A 95 -0.04 -9.97 0.09
CA LEU A 95 -0.09 -9.35 1.41
C LEU A 95 1.20 -9.66 2.17
N SER A 96 1.80 -8.67 2.83
CA SER A 96 2.98 -8.91 3.68
C SER A 96 3.12 -7.87 4.77
N ALA A 97 3.58 -8.26 5.95
CA ALA A 97 3.86 -7.35 7.05
C ALA A 97 5.05 -7.86 7.86
N LYS A 98 6.08 -7.02 8.07
CA LYS A 98 7.29 -7.45 8.80
C LYS A 98 7.11 -7.60 10.30
N HIS A 99 6.10 -6.96 10.87
CA HIS A 99 5.90 -6.83 12.31
C HIS A 99 4.59 -7.45 12.79
N ILE A 100 3.85 -8.12 11.90
CA ILE A 100 2.59 -8.77 12.26
C ILE A 100 2.83 -10.27 12.18
N ASP A 101 2.89 -10.91 13.34
CA ASP A 101 3.00 -12.36 13.45
C ASP A 101 1.61 -12.98 13.20
N CYS A 102 1.32 -13.32 11.95
CA CYS A 102 0.15 -14.10 11.52
C CYS A 102 0.42 -14.76 10.16
N PRO A 103 -0.25 -15.89 9.85
CA PRO A 103 -0.20 -16.49 8.52
C PRO A 103 -1.04 -15.64 7.55
N LEU A 104 -0.37 -14.74 6.82
CA LEU A 104 -0.94 -13.97 5.71
C LEU A 104 -1.15 -14.84 4.46
#